data_AF-A0A1A8DAL0-F1
#
_entry.id   AF-A0A1A8DAL0-F1
#
_cell.length_a   1.000
_cell.length_b   1.000
_cell.length_c   1.000
_cell.angle_alpha   90.00
_cell.angle_beta   90.00
_cell.angle_gamma   90.00
#
_symmetry.space_group_name_H-M   'P 1'
#
loop_
_entity.id
_entity.type
_entity.pdbx_description
1 polymer ?
#
loop_
_entity_poly.entity_id
_entity_poly.type
_entity_poly.pdbx_seq_one_letter_code
_entity_poly.pdbx_strand_id
1 'polypeptide(L)'
;MAACALRRTFLSSVSNYSKKHTQRILSVTDTCSGFEAYKKRLQCRACGLQQNQKRFMSSRNRPEGKILETVGVFETVKQHGKYETGQLFLHSVFGYRGIVLFPWHARLYDRDITPPVSDSKPDPPGAHGSKEVKGKTHTYYQVLIDTRDCPHISQRSQTEAVTFLANHDDSRALYAIPGLDYVSHEDILPYNSTEQIPIQHELFERFLMYNPTKSPPFTARDTLKAWQEKNHPWLELSDVHRETTENIRVTVIPFYMGMR
;
A
#
# COMPACT_ATOMS: atom_id res chain seq x y z
N MET A 1 -25.73 -24.24 -15.53
CA MET A 1 -26.30 -23.72 -16.79
C MET A 1 -27.34 -22.67 -16.46
N ALA A 2 -26.93 -21.40 -16.38
CA ALA A 2 -27.81 -20.25 -16.40
C ALA A 2 -26.99 -19.09 -16.96
N ALA A 3 -27.32 -18.69 -18.18
CA ALA A 3 -26.70 -17.59 -18.90
C ALA A 3 -27.47 -16.31 -18.58
N CYS A 4 -26.77 -15.24 -18.18
CA CYS A 4 -27.30 -13.89 -18.19
C CYS A 4 -26.38 -12.99 -18.99
N ALA A 5 -26.80 -12.74 -20.23
CA ALA A 5 -26.27 -11.71 -21.09
C ALA A 5 -26.78 -10.35 -20.60
N LEU A 6 -25.88 -9.38 -20.44
CA LEU A 6 -26.23 -7.97 -20.41
C LEU A 6 -25.34 -7.18 -21.37
N ARG A 7 -26.03 -6.49 -22.27
CA ARG A 7 -25.53 -5.69 -23.39
C ARG A 7 -24.73 -4.50 -22.88
N ARG A 8 -23.53 -4.29 -23.45
CA ARG A 8 -22.84 -3.00 -23.41
C ARG A 8 -23.30 -2.14 -24.60
N THR A 9 -23.76 -0.94 -24.31
CA THR A 9 -23.94 0.14 -25.29
C THR A 9 -23.03 1.31 -24.92
N PHE A 10 -22.11 1.63 -25.85
CA PHE A 10 -21.47 2.93 -26.18
C PHE A 10 -20.93 3.81 -25.02
N LEU A 11 -19.73 4.38 -25.06
CA LEU A 11 -19.16 5.24 -26.10
C LEU A 11 -17.63 5.23 -26.03
N SER A 12 -16.98 4.97 -27.17
CA SER A 12 -15.62 5.40 -27.45
C SER A 12 -15.69 6.80 -28.08
N SER A 13 -14.97 7.77 -27.53
CA SER A 13 -14.63 8.99 -28.24
C SER A 13 -13.12 9.14 -28.32
N VAL A 14 -12.70 9.32 -29.56
CA VAL A 14 -11.35 9.57 -30.04
C VAL A 14 -10.96 10.99 -29.66
N SER A 15 -9.73 11.20 -29.17
CA SER A 15 -9.06 12.47 -29.36
C SER A 15 -7.56 12.24 -29.53
N ASN A 16 -7.12 12.33 -30.78
CA ASN A 16 -5.74 12.54 -31.16
C ASN A 16 -5.53 14.05 -31.32
N TYR A 17 -4.58 14.63 -30.61
CA TYR A 17 -3.90 15.82 -31.11
C TYR A 17 -2.43 15.87 -30.68
N SER A 18 -1.62 16.31 -31.63
CA SER A 18 -0.17 16.25 -31.68
C SER A 18 0.40 17.66 -31.65
N LYS A 19 1.57 17.84 -31.03
CA LYS A 19 2.77 18.56 -31.53
C LYS A 19 3.54 19.33 -30.44
N LYS A 20 4.79 18.88 -30.31
CA LYS A 20 6.06 19.58 -30.03
C LYS A 20 6.04 21.12 -30.13
N HIS A 21 6.67 21.78 -29.16
CA HIS A 21 7.65 22.85 -29.46
C HIS A 21 8.70 23.02 -28.35
N THR A 22 9.93 23.18 -28.81
CA THR A 22 11.21 23.43 -28.15
C THR A 22 11.45 24.94 -27.92
N GLN A 23 12.25 25.30 -26.90
CA GLN A 23 13.19 26.46 -26.76
C GLN A 23 13.46 26.66 -25.24
N ARG A 24 14.64 26.40 -24.63
CA ARG A 24 15.98 27.04 -24.65
C ARG A 24 15.98 28.57 -24.51
N ILE A 25 16.64 29.08 -23.45
CA ILE A 25 17.55 30.27 -23.32
C ILE A 25 17.82 30.49 -21.80
N LEU A 26 19.04 30.20 -21.31
CA LEU A 26 20.12 31.12 -20.84
C LEU A 26 19.73 31.98 -19.62
N SER A 27 20.22 31.65 -18.40
CA SER A 27 21.51 32.08 -17.78
C SER A 27 21.59 33.57 -17.43
N VAL A 28 21.55 33.89 -16.14
CA VAL A 28 22.23 35.06 -15.57
C VAL A 28 22.85 34.64 -14.24
N THR A 29 24.18 34.74 -14.20
CA THR A 29 25.06 34.71 -13.05
C THR A 29 24.93 36.02 -12.28
N ASP A 30 24.88 35.97 -10.94
CA ASP A 30 25.35 37.08 -10.11
C ASP A 30 26.25 36.55 -8.99
N THR A 31 27.50 36.97 -9.10
CA THR A 31 28.60 36.87 -8.13
C THR A 31 28.57 38.05 -7.16
N CYS A 32 29.34 37.91 -6.07
CA CYS A 32 29.70 38.92 -5.05
C CYS A 32 28.67 39.03 -3.91
N SER A 33 29.03 39.06 -2.63
CA SER A 33 30.32 39.31 -1.99
C SER A 33 30.24 38.84 -0.53
N GLY A 34 31.35 38.32 0.00
CA GLY A 34 31.49 38.00 1.41
C GLY A 34 31.68 39.26 2.25
N PHE A 35 31.07 39.29 3.42
CA PHE A 35 31.51 40.10 4.55
C PHE A 35 31.26 39.31 5.83
N GLU A 36 32.34 38.76 6.38
CA GLU A 36 32.41 38.29 7.75
C GLU A 36 32.31 39.49 8.71
N ALA A 37 31.36 39.42 9.66
CA ALA A 37 31.34 40.32 10.80
C ALA A 37 31.00 39.53 12.06
N TYR A 38 32.05 39.29 12.84
CA TYR A 38 32.08 38.90 14.24
C TYR A 38 30.85 39.30 15.06
N LYS A 39 30.17 38.32 15.67
CA LYS A 39 29.37 38.57 16.90
C LYS A 39 29.69 37.57 17.99
N LYS A 40 30.14 38.15 19.10
CA LYS A 40 30.63 37.54 20.34
C LYS A 40 29.59 36.61 20.97
N ARG A 41 30.05 35.43 21.38
CA ARG A 41 29.38 34.54 22.35
C ARG A 41 29.28 35.26 23.70
N LEU A 42 28.05 35.52 24.14
CA LEU A 42 27.75 35.78 25.55
C LEU A 42 27.34 34.43 26.17
N GLN A 43 28.23 33.84 26.97
CA GLN A 43 27.89 32.70 27.82
C GLN A 43 27.30 33.24 29.14
N CYS A 44 26.02 32.98 29.37
CA CYS A 44 25.39 33.19 30.66
C CYS A 44 25.75 32.01 31.57
N ARG A 45 26.49 32.28 32.66
CA ARG A 45 26.74 31.35 33.77
C ARG A 45 25.70 31.63 34.87
N ALA A 46 24.58 30.92 34.86
CA ALA A 46 23.75 30.69 36.06
C ALA A 46 22.54 29.81 35.72
N CYS A 47 22.64 28.51 36.04
CA CYS A 47 21.57 27.63 36.57
C CYS A 47 21.85 26.17 36.16
N GLY A 48 22.21 25.34 37.13
CA GLY A 48 22.18 23.90 37.00
C GLY A 48 20.77 23.39 37.25
N LEU A 49 20.24 22.60 36.33
CA LEU A 49 19.12 21.67 36.57
C LEU A 49 19.12 20.64 35.44
N GLN A 50 19.14 19.37 35.84
CA GLN A 50 19.04 18.22 34.94
C GLN A 50 17.75 18.33 34.13
N GLN A 51 17.86 18.57 32.83
CA GLN A 51 16.78 18.33 31.88
C GLN A 51 17.07 17.02 31.16
N ASN A 52 16.20 16.04 31.42
CA ASN A 52 16.00 14.87 30.56
C ASN A 52 16.02 15.33 29.10
N GLN A 53 17.01 14.88 28.34
CA GLN A 53 17.04 15.05 26.90
C GLN A 53 15.86 14.27 26.31
N LYS A 54 14.69 14.94 26.19
CA LYS A 54 13.76 14.61 25.12
C LYS A 54 14.58 14.72 23.84
N ARG A 55 14.87 13.58 23.22
CA ARG A 55 15.49 13.51 21.91
C ARG A 55 14.57 14.22 20.92
N PHE A 56 14.73 15.53 20.79
CA PHE A 56 14.32 16.23 19.59
C PHE A 56 15.16 15.63 18.47
N MET A 57 14.50 14.92 17.55
CA MET A 57 15.11 14.51 16.29
C MET A 57 15.64 15.79 15.63
N SER A 58 16.96 15.99 15.76
CA SER A 58 17.64 17.13 15.18
C SER A 58 17.46 17.05 13.66
N SER A 59 16.97 18.14 13.08
CA SER A 59 16.81 18.41 11.65
C SER A 59 18.15 18.44 10.88
N ARG A 60 19.05 17.49 11.12
CA ARG A 60 20.39 17.44 10.51
C ARG A 60 20.44 16.66 9.20
N ASN A 61 19.35 16.01 8.79
CA ASN A 61 19.25 15.26 7.54
C ASN A 61 18.22 15.86 6.58
N ARG A 62 18.12 17.20 6.48
CA ARG A 62 17.30 17.81 5.44
C ARG A 62 18.14 17.88 4.16
N PRO A 63 17.84 17.09 3.11
CA PRO A 63 18.46 17.31 1.81
C PRO A 63 18.18 18.75 1.38
N GLU A 64 19.23 19.53 1.14
CA GLU A 64 19.13 20.93 0.73
C GLU A 64 18.19 21.06 -0.46
N GLY A 65 17.17 21.92 -0.34
CA GLY A 65 16.18 22.19 -1.39
C GLY A 65 14.91 21.32 -1.39
N LYS A 66 14.74 20.34 -0.49
CA LYS A 66 13.46 19.61 -0.38
C LYS A 66 12.53 20.20 0.69
N ILE A 67 11.37 20.68 0.25
CA ILE A 67 10.27 21.07 1.13
C ILE A 67 9.47 19.80 1.46
N LEU A 68 9.28 19.54 2.75
CA LEU A 68 8.43 18.44 3.21
C LEU A 68 6.98 18.93 3.22
N GLU A 69 6.09 18.17 2.61
CA GLU A 69 4.65 18.41 2.62
C GLU A 69 3.98 17.52 3.67
N THR A 70 3.06 18.08 4.45
CA THR A 70 2.29 17.30 5.42
C THR A 70 1.10 16.67 4.72
N VAL A 71 1.08 15.34 4.63
CA VAL A 71 0.00 14.59 3.94
C VAL A 71 -1.10 14.10 4.89
N GLY A 72 -0.81 14.03 6.20
CA GLY A 72 -1.74 13.49 7.18
C GLY A 72 -1.14 13.28 8.58
N VAL A 73 -1.94 12.72 9.49
CA VAL A 73 -1.56 12.40 10.88
C VAL A 73 -1.74 10.91 11.13
N PHE A 74 -0.70 10.25 11.64
CA PHE A 74 -0.78 8.83 11.98
C PHE A 74 -1.82 8.53 13.06
N GLU A 75 -2.48 7.41 12.88
CA GLU A 75 -3.40 6.81 13.84
C GLU A 75 -2.73 5.64 14.55
N THR A 76 -3.36 5.16 15.63
CA THR A 76 -2.87 3.97 16.32
C THR A 76 -3.21 2.73 15.50
N VAL A 77 -2.20 1.87 15.26
CA VAL A 77 -2.38 0.57 14.61
C VAL A 77 -3.39 -0.25 15.41
N LYS A 78 -4.41 -0.77 14.71
CA LYS A 78 -5.46 -1.59 15.34
C LYS A 78 -4.87 -2.93 15.78
N GLN A 79 -4.99 -3.24 17.07
CA GLN A 79 -4.66 -4.57 17.60
C GLN A 79 -5.82 -5.55 17.45
N HIS A 80 -7.05 -5.02 17.42
CA HIS A 80 -8.29 -5.77 17.33
C HIS A 80 -9.22 -5.10 16.32
N GLY A 81 -9.98 -5.92 15.59
CA GLY A 81 -10.89 -5.46 14.54
C GLY A 81 -10.20 -5.29 13.19
N LYS A 82 -10.91 -4.67 12.26
CA LYS A 82 -10.50 -4.51 10.87
C LYS A 82 -10.43 -3.03 10.48
N TYR A 83 -9.61 -2.71 9.50
CA TYR A 83 -9.67 -1.42 8.82
C TYR A 83 -10.90 -1.38 7.90
N GLU A 84 -11.55 -0.23 7.88
CA GLU A 84 -12.76 -0.01 7.09
C GLU A 84 -12.37 0.46 5.69
N THR A 85 -13.30 0.32 4.73
CA THR A 85 -13.18 0.95 3.42
C THR A 85 -12.88 2.44 3.58
N GLY A 86 -11.92 2.94 2.81
CA GLY A 86 -11.53 4.33 2.85
C GLY A 86 -10.41 4.67 3.84
N GLN A 87 -9.93 3.70 4.63
CA GLN A 87 -8.78 3.91 5.51
C GLN A 87 -7.52 4.23 4.69
N LEU A 88 -6.94 5.41 4.93
CA LEU A 88 -5.62 5.75 4.41
C LEU A 88 -4.53 5.09 5.23
N PHE A 89 -3.46 4.66 4.57
CA PHE A 89 -2.31 4.04 5.23
C PHE A 89 -1.00 4.27 4.49
N LEU A 90 0.09 4.14 5.24
CA LEU A 90 1.43 3.94 4.69
C LEU A 90 1.80 2.45 4.86
N HIS A 91 2.34 1.83 3.81
CA HIS A 91 2.81 0.45 3.92
C HIS A 91 4.05 0.39 4.82
N SER A 92 4.05 -0.46 5.84
CA SER A 92 5.12 -0.52 6.86
C SER A 92 6.48 -0.91 6.28
N VAL A 93 6.49 -1.82 5.29
CA VAL A 93 7.70 -2.28 4.59
C VAL A 93 8.06 -1.38 3.40
N PHE A 94 7.14 -1.18 2.45
CA PHE A 94 7.42 -0.48 1.19
C PHE A 94 7.27 1.04 1.25
N GLY A 95 6.65 1.59 2.30
CA GLY A 95 6.55 3.02 2.52
C GLY A 95 5.60 3.78 1.58
N TYR A 96 4.82 3.09 0.75
CA TYR A 96 3.88 3.73 -0.17
C TYR A 96 2.60 4.18 0.53
N ARG A 97 1.95 5.22 0.00
CA ARG A 97 0.61 5.63 0.40
C ARG A 97 -0.42 4.76 -0.29
N GLY A 98 -1.42 4.31 0.47
CA GLY A 98 -2.54 3.57 -0.07
C GLY A 98 -3.84 3.86 0.64
N ILE A 99 -4.91 3.31 0.08
CA ILE A 99 -6.25 3.34 0.66
C ILE A 99 -6.90 1.96 0.60
N VAL A 100 -7.54 1.58 1.70
CA VAL A 100 -8.25 0.31 1.84
C VAL A 100 -9.53 0.31 1.03
N LEU A 101 -9.71 -0.71 0.18
CA LEU A 101 -10.96 -0.95 -0.53
C LEU A 101 -11.91 -1.82 0.29
N PHE A 102 -11.49 -3.04 0.66
CA PHE A 102 -12.27 -3.93 1.52
C PHE A 102 -11.38 -5.04 2.13
N PRO A 103 -11.76 -5.57 3.31
CA PRO A 103 -11.10 -6.72 3.93
C PRO A 103 -11.54 -8.04 3.29
N TRP A 104 -10.68 -9.05 3.41
CA TRP A 104 -10.96 -10.46 3.15
C TRP A 104 -10.20 -11.31 4.17
N HIS A 105 -10.64 -12.55 4.37
CA HIS A 105 -9.99 -13.49 5.29
C HIS A 105 -9.30 -14.57 4.48
N ALA A 106 -8.03 -14.83 4.81
CA ALA A 106 -7.25 -15.91 4.23
C ALA A 106 -6.76 -16.85 5.32
N ARG A 107 -6.52 -18.12 4.98
CA ARG A 107 -5.79 -19.03 5.87
C ARG A 107 -4.30 -18.78 5.70
N LEU A 108 -3.65 -18.30 6.76
CA LEU A 108 -2.22 -18.12 6.81
C LEU A 108 -1.54 -19.37 7.38
N TYR A 109 -0.71 -19.99 6.56
CA TYR A 109 0.21 -21.06 6.93
C TYR A 109 1.60 -20.45 7.14
N ASP A 110 1.88 -20.09 8.38
CA ASP A 110 3.15 -19.49 8.78
C ASP A 110 4.08 -20.53 9.38
N ARG A 111 5.16 -20.86 8.67
CA ARG A 111 6.19 -21.82 9.11
C ARG A 111 7.09 -21.27 10.20
N ASP A 112 7.11 -19.95 10.40
CA ASP A 112 7.94 -19.30 11.42
C ASP A 112 7.33 -19.44 12.82
N ILE A 113 6.01 -19.64 12.89
CA ILE A 113 5.30 -19.84 14.15
C ILE A 113 5.38 -21.32 14.52
N THR A 114 6.30 -21.64 15.43
CA THR A 114 6.29 -22.97 16.06
C THR A 114 5.00 -23.08 16.88
N PRO A 115 4.15 -24.09 16.67
CA PRO A 115 2.97 -24.26 17.51
C PRO A 115 3.40 -24.42 18.98
N PRO A 116 2.67 -23.87 19.95
CA PRO A 116 2.91 -24.17 21.36
C PRO A 116 2.84 -25.69 21.52
N VAL A 117 3.84 -26.24 22.19
CA VAL A 117 4.08 -27.68 22.35
C VAL A 117 2.83 -28.31 22.97
N SER A 118 1.91 -28.80 22.16
CA SER A 118 0.92 -29.76 22.61
C SER A 118 1.63 -31.10 22.64
N ASP A 119 1.70 -31.72 23.81
CA ASP A 119 2.26 -33.06 24.06
C ASP A 119 1.80 -34.06 22.99
N SER A 120 2.62 -34.26 21.96
CA SER A 120 2.43 -35.35 21.00
C SER A 120 3.72 -36.14 20.90
N LYS A 121 3.56 -37.45 21.15
CA LYS A 121 4.55 -38.52 21.13
C LYS A 121 5.59 -38.39 20.01
N PRO A 122 6.82 -38.90 20.22
CA PRO A 122 7.87 -38.85 19.21
C PRO A 122 7.46 -39.59 17.94
N ASP A 123 7.60 -38.91 16.79
CA ASP A 123 7.38 -39.48 15.46
C ASP A 123 8.43 -40.55 15.13
N PRO A 124 8.07 -41.60 14.37
CA PRO A 124 8.99 -42.65 13.95
C PRO A 124 10.06 -42.12 12.97
N PRO A 125 11.28 -42.69 12.99
CA PRO A 125 12.39 -42.25 12.14
C PRO A 125 12.11 -42.61 10.67
N GLY A 126 11.82 -41.62 9.83
CA GLY A 126 11.65 -41.81 8.38
C GLY A 126 10.69 -40.86 7.68
N ALA A 127 9.95 -40.02 8.40
CA ALA A 127 9.08 -39.01 7.77
C ALA A 127 9.90 -37.81 7.30
N HIS A 128 9.94 -37.59 5.98
CA HIS A 128 10.53 -36.39 5.38
C HIS A 128 9.86 -35.12 5.91
N GLY A 129 10.46 -34.49 6.92
CA GLY A 129 10.61 -33.04 7.19
C GLY A 129 9.43 -32.05 7.10
N SER A 130 8.24 -32.40 6.61
CA SER A 130 7.13 -31.48 6.47
C SER A 130 6.31 -31.46 7.75
N LYS A 131 6.70 -30.61 8.71
CA LYS A 131 5.80 -30.23 9.79
C LYS A 131 4.55 -29.60 9.16
N GLU A 132 3.42 -30.26 9.28
CA GLU A 132 2.14 -29.73 8.82
C GLU A 132 1.81 -28.48 9.65
N VAL A 133 1.82 -27.31 9.00
CA VAL A 133 1.50 -26.04 9.66
C VAL A 133 -0.01 -25.90 9.73
N LYS A 134 -0.55 -25.64 10.93
CA LYS A 134 -1.98 -25.35 11.08
C LYS A 134 -2.27 -23.94 10.57
N GLY A 135 -3.12 -23.84 9.54
CA GLY A 135 -3.56 -22.56 8.99
C GLY A 135 -4.37 -21.76 10.02
N LYS A 136 -3.99 -20.50 10.25
CA LYS A 136 -4.74 -19.55 11.09
C LYS A 136 -5.47 -18.55 10.20
N THR A 137 -6.73 -18.25 10.51
CA THR A 137 -7.45 -17.18 9.80
C THR A 137 -6.78 -15.84 10.09
N HIS A 138 -6.41 -15.12 9.04
CA HIS A 138 -5.79 -13.80 9.09
C HIS A 138 -6.51 -12.84 8.15
N THR A 139 -6.58 -11.56 8.51
CA THR A 139 -7.26 -10.54 7.70
C THR A 139 -6.25 -9.89 6.77
N TYR A 140 -6.61 -9.85 5.48
CA TYR A 140 -5.91 -9.12 4.44
C TYR A 140 -6.85 -8.07 3.84
N TYR A 141 -6.31 -7.19 3.00
CA TYR A 141 -7.05 -6.10 2.40
C TYR A 141 -6.69 -5.99 0.92
N GLN A 142 -7.70 -5.75 0.08
CA GLN A 142 -7.45 -5.21 -1.26
C GLN A 142 -7.34 -3.68 -1.15
N VAL A 143 -6.35 -3.11 -1.81
CA VAL A 143 -6.00 -1.68 -1.68
C VAL A 143 -5.69 -1.04 -3.02
N LEU A 144 -5.76 0.29 -3.05
CA LEU A 144 -5.15 1.10 -4.11
C LEU A 144 -3.88 1.76 -3.60
N ILE A 145 -2.84 1.73 -4.41
CA ILE A 145 -1.56 2.42 -4.23
C ILE A 145 -1.66 3.81 -4.87
N ASP A 146 -1.07 4.82 -4.24
CA ASP A 146 -0.84 6.12 -4.86
C ASP A 146 0.19 6.00 -6.00
N THR A 147 -0.24 6.30 -7.22
CA THR A 147 0.60 6.19 -8.42
C THR A 147 1.85 7.07 -8.39
N ARG A 148 1.88 8.12 -7.55
CA ARG A 148 3.08 8.94 -7.33
C ARG A 148 4.20 8.16 -6.63
N ASP A 149 3.84 7.12 -5.87
CA ASP A 149 4.79 6.33 -5.08
C ASP A 149 5.30 5.10 -5.85
N CYS A 150 4.58 4.62 -6.86
CA CYS A 150 4.97 3.46 -7.69
C CYS A 150 6.43 3.47 -8.18
N PRO A 151 7.00 4.58 -8.70
CA PRO A 151 8.41 4.60 -9.13
C PRO A 151 9.43 4.33 -8.02
N HIS A 152 9.03 4.45 -6.74
CA HIS A 152 9.88 4.31 -5.57
C HIS A 152 9.75 2.94 -4.89
N ILE A 153 8.70 2.19 -5.20
CA ILE A 153 8.43 0.87 -4.61
C ILE A 153 9.21 -0.21 -5.38
N SER A 154 9.20 -0.17 -6.72
CA SER A 154 9.87 -1.16 -7.58
C SER A 154 10.94 -0.51 -8.45
N GLN A 155 12.15 -0.37 -7.92
CA GLN A 155 13.33 0.07 -8.68
C GLN A 155 13.75 -0.94 -9.79
N ARG A 156 12.99 -2.02 -10.01
CA ARG A 156 13.26 -3.10 -10.97
C ARG A 156 11.98 -3.67 -11.62
N SER A 157 11.38 -2.91 -12.54
CA SER A 157 10.74 -3.38 -13.78
C SER A 157 9.59 -4.41 -13.79
N GLN A 158 8.89 -4.71 -12.70
CA GLN A 158 7.62 -5.44 -12.79
C GLN A 158 6.49 -4.67 -12.12
N THR A 159 5.50 -4.36 -12.95
CA THR A 159 4.23 -3.70 -12.64
C THR A 159 3.64 -4.24 -11.34
N GLU A 160 3.60 -3.39 -10.31
CA GLU A 160 2.75 -3.53 -9.12
C GLU A 160 1.30 -3.47 -9.55
N ALA A 161 0.83 -4.58 -10.11
CA ALA A 161 -0.47 -4.68 -10.72
C ALA A 161 -0.98 -6.09 -10.51
N VAL A 162 -2.14 -6.20 -9.88
CA VAL A 162 -2.87 -7.46 -9.84
C VAL A 162 -3.37 -7.79 -11.25
N THR A 163 -3.09 -9.01 -11.69
CA THR A 163 -3.49 -9.50 -13.02
C THR A 163 -4.75 -10.36 -12.91
N PHE A 164 -5.61 -10.23 -13.91
CA PHE A 164 -6.88 -10.91 -14.05
C PHE A 164 -6.97 -11.57 -15.43
N LEU A 165 -7.71 -12.68 -15.52
CA LEU A 165 -8.06 -13.28 -16.80
C LEU A 165 -9.17 -12.46 -17.45
N ALA A 166 -8.98 -12.08 -18.72
CA ALA A 166 -10.04 -11.43 -19.47
C ALA A 166 -11.11 -12.45 -19.89
N ASN A 167 -12.29 -11.99 -20.27
CA ASN A 167 -13.35 -12.86 -20.78
C ASN A 167 -12.93 -13.52 -22.12
N HIS A 168 -13.59 -14.63 -22.49
CA HIS A 168 -13.28 -15.41 -23.70
C HIS A 168 -13.38 -14.61 -25.01
N ASP A 169 -14.16 -13.52 -25.04
CA ASP A 169 -14.37 -12.70 -26.23
C ASP A 169 -13.33 -11.58 -26.40
N ASP A 170 -12.44 -11.37 -25.41
CA ASP A 170 -11.40 -10.35 -25.48
C ASP A 170 -10.12 -10.90 -26.13
N SER A 171 -9.53 -10.12 -27.05
CA SER A 171 -8.28 -10.49 -27.76
C SER A 171 -7.05 -10.57 -26.84
N ARG A 172 -7.11 -9.95 -25.66
CA ARG A 172 -6.08 -10.08 -24.62
C ARG A 172 -6.44 -11.20 -23.67
N ALA A 173 -5.49 -12.09 -23.38
CA ALA A 173 -5.72 -13.17 -22.42
C ALA A 173 -5.78 -12.67 -20.98
N LEU A 174 -4.96 -11.67 -20.66
CA LEU A 174 -4.77 -11.13 -19.32
C LEU A 174 -4.95 -9.61 -19.36
N TYR A 175 -5.54 -9.06 -18.30
CA TYR A 175 -5.50 -7.63 -18.02
C TYR A 175 -4.99 -7.41 -16.60
N ALA A 176 -4.15 -6.41 -16.41
CA ALA A 176 -3.66 -6.04 -15.08
C ALA A 176 -4.25 -4.68 -14.68
N ILE A 177 -4.49 -4.49 -13.39
CA ILE A 177 -4.91 -3.21 -12.81
C ILE A 177 -3.68 -2.62 -12.10
N PRO A 178 -2.99 -1.64 -12.72
CA PRO A 178 -1.86 -0.96 -12.08
C PRO A 178 -2.29 -0.31 -10.77
N GLY A 179 -1.47 -0.43 -9.74
CA GLY A 179 -1.74 0.18 -8.43
C GLY A 179 -2.82 -0.53 -7.60
N LEU A 180 -3.39 -1.64 -8.07
CA LEU A 180 -4.17 -2.54 -7.21
C LEU A 180 -3.21 -3.51 -6.52
N ASP A 181 -3.37 -3.72 -5.22
CA ASP A 181 -2.50 -4.58 -4.42
C ASP A 181 -3.26 -5.29 -3.28
N TYR A 182 -2.60 -6.25 -2.62
CA TYR A 182 -3.09 -6.97 -1.45
C TYR A 182 -2.12 -6.82 -0.28
N VAL A 183 -2.62 -6.31 0.85
CA VAL A 183 -1.79 -6.05 2.04
C VAL A 183 -2.29 -6.83 3.24
N SER A 184 -1.36 -7.23 4.10
CA SER A 184 -1.69 -7.83 5.38
C SER A 184 -2.16 -6.77 6.38
N HIS A 185 -2.80 -7.19 7.47
CA HIS A 185 -3.18 -6.26 8.54
C HIS A 185 -1.97 -5.60 9.22
N GLU A 186 -0.87 -6.35 9.37
CA GLU A 186 0.36 -5.87 10.03
C GLU A 186 1.14 -4.84 9.19
N ASP A 187 0.88 -4.79 7.89
CA ASP A 187 1.55 -3.87 6.97
C ASP A 187 0.89 -2.49 6.87
N ILE A 188 -0.27 -2.29 7.52
CA ILE A 188 -1.02 -1.04 7.49
C ILE A 188 -0.59 -0.13 8.64
N LEU A 189 0.06 0.99 8.32
CA LEU A 189 0.24 2.13 9.22
C LEU A 189 -0.86 3.17 8.94
N PRO A 190 -1.97 3.16 9.71
CA PRO A 190 -3.11 4.01 9.41
C PRO A 190 -2.78 5.49 9.64
N TYR A 191 -3.33 6.36 8.80
CA TYR A 191 -3.29 7.81 9.01
C TYR A 191 -4.60 8.45 8.55
N ASN A 192 -4.85 9.70 8.96
CA ASN A 192 -5.92 10.53 8.44
C ASN A 192 -5.39 11.74 7.67
N SER A 193 -6.19 12.22 6.74
CA SER A 193 -5.91 13.43 5.97
C SER A 193 -7.18 14.27 5.83
N THR A 194 -7.01 15.57 5.64
CA THR A 194 -8.09 16.50 5.31
C THR A 194 -8.31 16.65 3.80
N GLU A 195 -7.45 16.03 2.98
CA GLU A 195 -7.56 16.08 1.53
C GLU A 195 -8.77 15.29 1.03
N GLN A 196 -9.48 15.83 0.03
CA GLN A 196 -10.59 15.12 -0.61
C GLN A 196 -10.11 14.08 -1.63
N ILE A 197 -8.90 14.24 -2.16
CA ILE A 197 -8.26 13.33 -3.12
C ILE A 197 -6.83 13.01 -2.62
N PRO A 198 -6.69 12.28 -1.50
CA PRO A 198 -5.40 11.98 -0.89
C PRO A 198 -4.55 10.99 -1.71
N ILE A 199 -5.19 10.18 -2.56
CA ILE A 199 -4.55 9.14 -3.37
C ILE A 199 -4.73 9.45 -4.85
N GLN A 200 -3.61 9.57 -5.58
CA GLN A 200 -3.66 9.70 -7.04
C GLN A 200 -3.78 8.32 -7.69
N HIS A 201 -5.00 7.96 -8.12
CA HIS A 201 -5.26 6.69 -8.80
C HIS A 201 -6.53 6.77 -9.68
N GLU A 202 -6.52 6.16 -10.88
CA GLU A 202 -7.67 6.21 -11.83
C GLU A 202 -8.97 5.68 -11.21
N LEU A 203 -8.87 4.61 -10.42
CA LEU A 203 -10.02 3.98 -9.76
C LEU A 203 -10.49 4.70 -8.48
N PHE A 204 -9.76 5.70 -7.97
CA PHE A 204 -10.07 6.33 -6.69
C PHE A 204 -11.48 6.92 -6.66
N GLU A 205 -11.76 7.88 -7.54
CA GLU A 205 -13.08 8.52 -7.62
C GLU A 205 -14.16 7.59 -8.19
N ARG A 206 -13.75 6.55 -8.91
CA ARG A 206 -14.69 5.53 -9.38
C ARG A 206 -15.19 4.68 -8.22
N PHE A 207 -14.34 4.32 -7.26
CA PHE A 207 -14.69 3.42 -6.16
C PHE A 207 -15.12 4.11 -4.88
N LEU A 208 -14.65 5.33 -4.63
CA LEU A 208 -14.81 6.00 -3.36
C LEU A 208 -15.48 7.37 -3.51
N MET A 209 -16.23 7.75 -2.49
CA MET A 209 -16.87 9.05 -2.39
C MET A 209 -16.47 9.68 -1.06
N TYR A 210 -15.96 10.92 -1.12
CA TYR A 210 -15.64 11.69 0.07
C TYR A 210 -16.92 11.99 0.85
N ASN A 211 -16.91 11.70 2.14
CA ASN A 211 -18.01 11.96 3.07
C ASN A 211 -17.45 12.38 4.43
N PRO A 212 -17.43 13.68 4.75
CA PRO A 212 -16.84 14.20 5.99
C PRO A 212 -17.61 13.80 7.26
N THR A 213 -18.82 13.24 7.12
CA THR A 213 -19.62 12.76 8.27
C THR A 213 -19.22 11.35 8.74
N LYS A 214 -18.35 10.66 7.98
CA LYS A 214 -17.87 9.31 8.27
C LYS A 214 -16.40 9.34 8.69
N SER A 215 -15.99 8.31 9.42
CA SER A 215 -14.60 8.08 9.79
C SER A 215 -14.27 6.59 9.54
N PRO A 216 -13.45 6.25 8.52
CA PRO A 216 -12.75 7.15 7.59
C PRO A 216 -13.70 7.99 6.70
N PRO A 217 -13.27 9.17 6.18
CA PRO A 217 -14.14 10.09 5.44
C PRO A 217 -14.34 9.67 3.97
N PHE A 218 -14.28 8.38 3.67
CA PHE A 218 -14.51 7.83 2.33
C PHE A 218 -15.44 6.63 2.42
N THR A 219 -16.47 6.62 1.58
CA THR A 219 -17.45 5.52 1.52
C THR A 219 -17.43 4.85 0.15
N ALA A 220 -17.72 3.55 0.13
CA ALA A 220 -17.83 2.77 -1.10
C ALA A 220 -18.95 3.28 -2.01
N ARG A 221 -18.62 3.55 -3.27
CA ARG A 221 -19.60 3.70 -4.36
C ARG A 221 -20.10 2.33 -4.82
N ASP A 222 -21.20 2.31 -5.55
CA ASP A 222 -21.82 1.05 -6.02
C ASP A 222 -20.92 0.27 -6.99
N THR A 223 -20.08 0.97 -7.73
CA THR A 223 -18.98 0.42 -8.53
C THR A 223 -17.99 -0.41 -7.70
N LEU A 224 -17.62 0.05 -6.50
CA LEU A 224 -16.74 -0.71 -5.60
C LEU A 224 -17.48 -1.92 -5.01
N LYS A 225 -18.76 -1.77 -4.66
CA LYS A 225 -19.58 -2.89 -4.15
C LYS A 225 -19.72 -3.98 -5.21
N ALA A 226 -20.07 -3.62 -6.44
CA ALA A 226 -20.17 -4.57 -7.55
C ALA A 226 -18.81 -5.23 -7.87
N TRP A 227 -17.72 -4.46 -7.76
CA TRP A 227 -16.37 -5.00 -7.88
C TRP A 227 -16.06 -6.01 -6.76
N GLN A 228 -16.38 -5.68 -5.51
CA GLN A 228 -16.21 -6.58 -4.37
C GLN A 228 -17.02 -7.86 -4.55
N GLU A 229 -18.31 -7.78 -4.89
CA GLU A 229 -19.17 -8.95 -5.12
C GLU A 229 -18.60 -9.91 -6.17
N LYS A 230 -17.97 -9.37 -7.22
CA LYS A 230 -17.35 -10.17 -8.28
C LYS A 230 -16.03 -10.81 -7.86
N ASN A 231 -15.20 -10.09 -7.09
CA ASN A 231 -13.82 -10.49 -6.80
C ASN A 231 -13.68 -11.26 -5.48
N HIS A 232 -14.49 -10.96 -4.48
CA HIS A 232 -14.41 -11.53 -3.13
C HIS A 232 -14.47 -13.07 -3.10
N PRO A 233 -15.28 -13.76 -3.92
CA PRO A 233 -15.30 -15.23 -3.89
C PRO A 233 -13.97 -15.88 -4.30
N TRP A 234 -13.24 -15.29 -5.25
CA TRP A 234 -11.94 -15.81 -5.70
C TRP A 234 -10.83 -15.55 -4.68
N LEU A 235 -10.99 -14.45 -3.96
CA LEU A 235 -10.16 -14.08 -2.85
C LEU A 235 -10.30 -15.11 -1.71
N GLU A 236 -11.49 -15.49 -1.28
CA GLU A 236 -11.64 -16.47 -0.18
C GLU A 236 -11.02 -17.86 -0.44
N LEU A 237 -10.67 -18.18 -1.69
CA LEU A 237 -9.95 -19.40 -2.07
C LEU A 237 -8.43 -19.31 -1.91
N SER A 238 -7.89 -18.11 -1.68
CA SER A 238 -6.44 -17.89 -1.66
C SER A 238 -5.89 -18.11 -0.26
N ASP A 239 -5.12 -19.19 -0.10
CA ASP A 239 -4.32 -19.44 1.09
C ASP A 239 -3.05 -18.58 1.06
N VAL A 240 -2.55 -18.17 2.22
CA VAL A 240 -1.30 -17.40 2.33
C VAL A 240 -0.25 -18.28 2.98
N HIS A 241 0.91 -18.37 2.34
CA HIS A 241 2.05 -19.13 2.86
C HIS A 241 3.18 -18.18 3.21
N ARG A 242 3.77 -18.36 4.39
CA ARG A 242 4.87 -17.53 4.89
C ARG A 242 5.96 -18.39 5.51
N GLU A 243 7.20 -18.09 5.17
CA GLU A 243 8.39 -18.76 5.71
C GLU A 243 9.59 -17.81 5.68
N THR A 244 10.40 -17.85 6.73
CA THR A 244 11.64 -17.10 6.87
C THR A 244 12.83 -18.05 6.98
N THR A 245 13.72 -17.99 6.00
CA THR A 245 14.96 -18.76 5.98
C THR A 245 16.12 -17.80 5.78
N GLU A 246 17.19 -17.94 6.57
CA GLU A 246 18.39 -17.09 6.45
C GLU A 246 18.09 -15.57 6.47
N ASN A 247 17.16 -15.14 7.33
CA ASN A 247 16.66 -13.75 7.44
C ASN A 247 15.96 -13.22 6.18
N ILE A 248 15.56 -14.10 5.26
CA ILE A 248 14.74 -13.77 4.09
C ILE A 248 13.34 -14.33 4.31
N ARG A 249 12.38 -13.43 4.50
CA ARG A 249 10.96 -13.78 4.63
C ARG A 249 10.29 -13.79 3.27
N VAL A 250 9.73 -14.93 2.89
CA VAL A 250 8.95 -15.12 1.68
C VAL A 250 7.48 -15.23 2.06
N THR A 251 6.62 -14.47 1.37
CA THR A 251 5.17 -14.57 1.48
C THR A 251 4.59 -14.83 0.10
N VAL A 252 3.72 -15.84 -0.01
CA VAL A 252 3.10 -16.26 -1.26
C VAL A 252 1.58 -16.25 -1.10
N ILE A 253 0.91 -15.56 -2.03
CA ILE A 253 -0.55 -15.53 -2.15
C ILE A 253 -0.90 -15.95 -3.58
N PRO A 254 -1.37 -17.19 -3.81
CA PRO A 254 -1.77 -17.64 -5.13
C PRO A 254 -3.19 -17.14 -5.43
N PHE A 255 -3.37 -16.50 -6.59
CA PHE A 255 -4.68 -16.09 -7.06
C PHE A 255 -5.13 -16.98 -8.21
N TYR A 256 -6.28 -17.63 -8.05
CA TYR A 256 -6.90 -18.35 -9.16
C TYR A 256 -7.48 -17.36 -10.15
N MET A 257 -6.91 -17.34 -11.36
CA MET A 257 -7.32 -16.40 -12.40
C MET A 257 -8.48 -16.93 -13.27
N GLY A 258 -8.82 -18.21 -13.19
CA GLY A 258 -9.81 -18.85 -14.06
C GLY A 258 -9.20 -19.93 -14.94
N MET A 259 -10.03 -20.51 -15.81
CA MET A 259 -9.65 -21.48 -16.84
C MET A 259 -10.13 -20.99 -18.20
N ARG A 260 -9.48 -21.42 -19.29
CA ARG A 260 -9.92 -21.17 -20.67
C ARG A 260 -9.99 -22.47 -21.46
#